data_AF-A0A9P4A137-F1
#
_entry.id   AF-A0A9P4A137-F1
#
_cell.length_a   1.000
_cell.length_b   1.000
_cell.length_c   1.000
_cell.angle_alpha   90.00
_cell.angle_beta   90.00
_cell.angle_gamma   90.00
#
_symmetry.space_group_name_H-M   'P 1'
#
loop_
_entity.id
_entity.type
_entity.pdbx_description
1 polymer ?
#
loop_
_entity_poly.entity_id
_entity_poly.type
_entity_poly.pdbx_seq_one_letter_code
_entity_poly.pdbx_strand_id
1 'polypeptide(L)'
;MIDYHKMRQYNRIMLGEGGKYIQDCLEHNYIGVNFIKEVDLTSYPHHDENGWRQHMIANYLECNPEKSMGTARTSIGFLWTVCYGLKTGDIVLAPNGEGGYCVAEITGNYHYAPNQALSHRRQVQWLNITIPRQSMSKSLQNSTGSIGTCCNITKYAEELEQLISNEKPFIAPVVQAKKEMYKERSLHRLLSNYLLSKSIYSKTIFHENSSKSADQAQKWVHPDMVGVEYNEFQEAATRSLLKAAETKEYIALYSYELKRTIENDHQLKEYFFQALSNSSWANYGYLVAFEINEDLMEEIARLNRAFGIGIIQLSPYADATKELFPARRNELDYYTIDKLCRINSDYKNFIIKATKVINAQTEVIEDVKGGLQKFCDKGFSNQEDIIQYCNENHIPC
;
A
#
# COMPACT_ATOMS: atom_id res chain seq x y z
N MET A 1 25.31 -20.17 1.68
CA MET A 1 24.87 -19.52 0.42
C MET A 1 23.66 -20.28 -0.07
N ILE A 2 22.47 -19.70 0.06
CA ILE A 2 21.25 -20.27 -0.51
C ILE A 2 21.23 -19.84 -1.98
N ASP A 3 21.25 -20.83 -2.86
CA ASP A 3 21.28 -20.65 -4.31
C ASP A 3 19.89 -20.20 -4.77
N TYR A 4 19.70 -18.89 -4.96
CA TYR A 4 18.43 -18.28 -5.36
C TYR A 4 17.93 -18.75 -6.74
N HIS A 5 18.73 -19.49 -7.51
CA HIS A 5 18.35 -20.05 -8.82
C HIS A 5 17.62 -21.40 -8.77
N LYS A 6 17.28 -21.91 -7.57
CA LYS A 6 16.56 -23.18 -7.37
C LYS A 6 15.23 -23.07 -6.63
N MET A 7 14.65 -21.89 -6.49
CA MET A 7 13.37 -21.75 -5.80
C MET A 7 12.20 -22.01 -6.77
N ARG A 8 11.43 -23.06 -6.47
CA ARG A 8 10.19 -23.45 -7.15
C ARG A 8 9.16 -22.32 -7.05
N GLN A 9 8.54 -21.93 -8.17
CA GLN A 9 7.49 -20.92 -8.14
C GLN A 9 6.13 -21.52 -7.80
N TYR A 10 5.29 -20.71 -7.17
CA TYR A 10 3.90 -21.03 -6.87
C TYR A 10 2.98 -19.98 -7.46
N ASN A 11 2.01 -20.41 -8.28
CA ASN A 11 1.04 -19.49 -8.89
C ASN A 11 -0.40 -20.01 -8.73
N ARG A 12 -1.32 -19.12 -8.37
CA ARG A 12 -2.76 -19.40 -8.48
C ARG A 12 -3.22 -19.09 -9.90
N ILE A 13 -3.86 -20.05 -10.57
CA ILE A 13 -4.38 -19.90 -11.93
C ILE A 13 -5.90 -20.12 -11.97
N MET A 14 -6.64 -19.15 -12.50
CA MET A 14 -8.07 -19.26 -12.78
C MET A 14 -8.31 -19.97 -14.11
N LEU A 15 -8.82 -21.19 -14.07
CA LEU A 15 -9.17 -21.98 -15.26
C LEU A 15 -10.57 -21.59 -15.77
N GLY A 16 -10.67 -20.36 -16.26
CA GLY A 16 -11.92 -19.72 -16.67
C GLY A 16 -12.65 -19.00 -15.53
N GLU A 17 -13.69 -18.25 -15.90
CA GLU A 17 -14.56 -17.56 -14.93
C GLU A 17 -15.18 -18.57 -13.97
N GLY A 18 -15.07 -18.31 -12.66
CA GLY A 18 -15.55 -19.22 -11.62
C GLY A 18 -14.89 -20.61 -11.61
N GLY A 19 -13.78 -20.82 -12.32
CA GLY A 19 -13.17 -22.14 -12.47
C GLY A 19 -13.93 -23.08 -13.42
N LYS A 20 -14.74 -22.53 -14.35
CA LYS A 20 -15.60 -23.28 -15.28
C LYS A 20 -14.93 -24.48 -15.98
N TYR A 21 -13.63 -24.43 -16.23
CA TYR A 21 -12.90 -25.49 -16.95
C TYR A 21 -12.09 -26.41 -16.03
N ILE A 22 -12.23 -26.31 -14.70
CA ILE A 22 -11.44 -27.12 -13.76
C ILE A 22 -11.61 -28.63 -14.00
N GLN A 23 -12.83 -29.10 -14.23
CA GLN A 23 -13.10 -30.53 -14.41
C GLN A 23 -12.41 -31.09 -15.66
N ASP A 24 -12.51 -30.37 -16.78
CA ASP A 24 -11.84 -30.74 -18.04
C ASP A 24 -10.31 -30.73 -17.89
N CYS A 25 -9.78 -29.75 -17.15
CA CYS A 25 -8.35 -29.64 -16.86
C CYS A 25 -7.84 -30.78 -15.97
N LEU A 26 -8.63 -31.22 -14.98
CA LEU A 26 -8.33 -32.37 -14.12
C LEU A 26 -8.30 -33.67 -14.93
N GLU A 27 -9.30 -33.90 -15.78
CA GLU A 27 -9.43 -35.11 -16.58
C GLU A 27 -8.31 -35.25 -17.63
N HIS A 28 -7.90 -34.13 -18.23
CA HIS A 28 -6.94 -34.11 -19.34
C HIS A 28 -5.53 -33.62 -18.93
N ASN A 29 -5.25 -33.47 -17.64
CA ASN A 29 -3.93 -33.13 -17.09
C ASN A 29 -3.28 -31.87 -17.70
N TYR A 30 -4.05 -30.80 -17.83
CA TYR A 30 -3.53 -29.54 -18.33
C TYR A 30 -4.02 -28.34 -17.54
N ILE A 31 -3.33 -27.21 -17.68
CA ILE A 31 -3.82 -25.87 -17.36
C ILE A 31 -3.78 -25.01 -18.61
N GLY A 32 -4.59 -23.96 -18.69
CA GLY A 32 -4.52 -23.07 -19.84
C GLY A 32 -5.24 -21.76 -19.69
N VAL A 33 -5.08 -20.93 -20.73
CA VAL A 33 -5.65 -19.58 -20.87
C VAL A 33 -6.09 -19.34 -22.31
N ASN A 34 -6.89 -18.30 -22.56
CA ASN A 34 -7.55 -18.12 -23.85
C ASN A 34 -7.61 -16.65 -24.35
N PHE A 35 -6.57 -15.86 -24.08
CA PHE A 35 -6.59 -14.42 -24.36
C PHE A 35 -6.49 -14.07 -25.86
N ILE A 36 -5.72 -14.83 -26.65
CA ILE A 36 -5.64 -14.70 -28.12
C ILE A 36 -5.89 -16.07 -28.76
N LYS A 37 -7.13 -16.56 -28.60
CA LYS A 37 -7.51 -17.95 -28.87
C LYS A 37 -7.00 -18.51 -30.19
N GLU A 38 -7.02 -17.71 -31.25
CA GLU A 38 -6.79 -18.14 -32.65
C GLU A 38 -5.32 -18.01 -33.11
N VAL A 39 -4.41 -17.55 -32.24
CA VAL A 39 -3.00 -17.34 -32.60
C VAL A 39 -2.11 -18.40 -31.95
N ASP A 40 -1.52 -19.28 -32.75
CA ASP A 40 -0.52 -20.24 -32.27
C ASP A 40 0.78 -19.53 -31.88
N LEU A 41 1.12 -19.58 -30.60
CA LEU A 41 2.29 -18.88 -30.05
C LEU A 41 3.61 -19.61 -30.35
N THR A 42 3.57 -20.84 -30.86
CA THR A 42 4.77 -21.68 -31.15
C THR A 42 5.68 -21.02 -32.17
N SER A 43 5.10 -20.24 -33.10
CA SER A 43 5.83 -19.54 -34.16
C SER A 43 6.54 -18.27 -33.70
N TYR A 44 6.30 -17.80 -32.47
CA TYR A 44 6.83 -16.54 -31.95
C TYR A 44 8.03 -16.77 -31.01
N PRO A 45 9.22 -16.20 -31.32
CA PRO A 45 10.37 -16.30 -30.43
C PRO A 45 10.09 -15.64 -29.08
N HIS A 46 10.35 -16.37 -27.98
CA HIS A 46 10.04 -15.95 -26.61
C HIS A 46 11.29 -15.86 -25.72
N HIS A 47 12.47 -15.62 -26.30
CA HIS A 47 13.71 -15.43 -25.55
C HIS A 47 13.82 -14.01 -24.95
N ASP A 48 13.11 -13.04 -25.53
CA ASP A 48 12.95 -11.68 -25.00
C ASP A 48 11.49 -11.47 -24.59
N GLU A 49 11.24 -11.49 -23.28
CA GLU A 49 9.92 -11.29 -22.70
C GLU A 49 9.30 -9.93 -23.09
N ASN A 50 10.10 -8.85 -23.04
CA ASN A 50 9.60 -7.50 -23.24
C ASN A 50 9.18 -7.31 -24.70
N GLY A 51 10.04 -7.72 -25.65
CA GLY A 51 9.73 -7.71 -27.07
C GLY A 51 8.51 -8.59 -27.41
N TRP A 52 8.45 -9.80 -26.86
CA TRP A 52 7.32 -10.71 -27.08
C TRP A 52 6.00 -10.11 -26.56
N ARG A 53 6.00 -9.55 -25.34
CA ARG A 53 4.81 -8.92 -24.75
C ARG A 53 4.35 -7.71 -25.57
N GLN A 54 5.25 -6.85 -26.00
CA GLN A 54 4.89 -5.69 -26.84
C GLN A 54 4.22 -6.13 -28.14
N HIS A 55 4.78 -7.13 -28.81
CA HIS A 55 4.22 -7.67 -30.05
C HIS A 55 2.84 -8.31 -29.83
N MET A 56 2.68 -9.12 -28.78
CA MET A 56 1.40 -9.75 -28.45
C MET A 56 0.33 -8.78 -27.96
N ILE A 57 0.70 -7.68 -27.31
CA ILE A 57 -0.25 -6.61 -26.93
C ILE A 57 -0.85 -5.96 -28.18
N ALA A 58 -0.04 -5.73 -29.22
CA ALA A 58 -0.54 -5.20 -30.49
C ALA A 58 -1.53 -6.18 -31.12
N ASN A 59 -1.17 -7.46 -31.26
CA ASN A 59 -2.06 -8.50 -31.81
C ASN A 59 -3.36 -8.63 -31.01
N TYR A 60 -3.31 -8.55 -29.67
CA TYR A 60 -4.49 -8.59 -28.82
C TYR A 60 -5.46 -7.44 -29.10
N LEU A 61 -4.94 -6.23 -29.26
CA LEU A 61 -5.75 -5.04 -29.53
C LEU A 61 -6.33 -5.03 -30.94
N GLU A 62 -5.61 -5.59 -31.92
CA GLU A 62 -6.16 -5.79 -33.27
C GLU A 62 -7.35 -6.74 -33.27
N CYS A 63 -7.27 -7.85 -32.51
CA CYS A 63 -8.39 -8.79 -32.38
C CYS A 63 -9.51 -8.30 -31.45
N ASN A 64 -9.24 -7.34 -30.55
CA ASN A 64 -10.18 -6.85 -29.54
C ASN A 64 -10.11 -5.30 -29.47
N PRO A 65 -10.54 -4.59 -30.53
CA PRO A 65 -10.39 -3.14 -30.65
C PRO A 65 -11.18 -2.34 -29.59
N GLU A 66 -12.15 -2.97 -28.94
CA GLU A 66 -12.94 -2.39 -27.85
C GLU A 66 -12.24 -2.43 -26.49
N LYS A 67 -11.14 -3.17 -26.35
CA LYS A 67 -10.43 -3.31 -25.07
C LYS A 67 -9.40 -2.20 -24.86
N SER A 68 -9.25 -1.79 -23.61
CA SER A 68 -8.23 -0.81 -23.23
C SER A 68 -6.81 -1.40 -23.32
N MET A 69 -5.83 -0.53 -23.54
CA MET A 69 -4.43 -0.92 -23.55
C MET A 69 -3.94 -1.46 -22.19
N GLY A 70 -4.54 -1.01 -21.08
CA GLY A 70 -4.32 -1.60 -19.75
C GLY A 70 -4.82 -3.04 -19.64
N THR A 71 -6.02 -3.33 -20.18
CA THR A 71 -6.56 -4.69 -20.26
C THR A 71 -5.67 -5.59 -21.10
N ALA A 72 -5.21 -5.10 -22.26
CA ALA A 72 -4.31 -5.85 -23.13
C ALA A 72 -3.00 -6.23 -22.42
N ARG A 73 -2.34 -5.27 -21.75
CA ARG A 73 -1.12 -5.52 -20.96
C ARG A 73 -1.32 -6.61 -19.90
N THR A 74 -2.42 -6.54 -19.15
CA THR A 74 -2.73 -7.53 -18.11
C THR A 74 -3.01 -8.91 -18.69
N SER A 75 -3.86 -8.99 -19.72
CA SER A 75 -4.20 -10.26 -20.41
C SER A 75 -2.95 -10.93 -21.00
N ILE A 76 -2.09 -10.17 -21.66
CA ILE A 76 -0.84 -10.69 -22.24
C ILE A 76 0.18 -11.05 -21.16
N GLY A 77 0.19 -10.34 -20.03
CA GLY A 77 0.99 -10.74 -18.89
C GLY A 77 0.59 -12.10 -18.32
N PHE A 78 -0.71 -12.36 -18.17
CA PHE A 78 -1.20 -13.67 -17.76
C PHE A 78 -0.91 -14.76 -18.81
N LEU A 79 -1.08 -14.43 -20.10
CA LEU A 79 -0.72 -15.32 -21.19
C LEU A 79 0.75 -15.75 -21.12
N TRP A 80 1.66 -14.79 -20.94
CA TRP A 80 3.08 -15.04 -20.76
C TRP A 80 3.35 -15.94 -19.55
N THR A 81 2.82 -15.59 -18.37
CA THR A 81 3.06 -16.36 -17.14
C THR A 81 2.73 -17.83 -17.33
N VAL A 82 1.55 -18.15 -17.89
CA VAL A 82 1.14 -19.54 -18.10
C VAL A 82 1.95 -20.22 -19.20
N CYS A 83 2.18 -19.55 -20.33
CA CYS A 83 2.83 -20.21 -21.47
C CYS A 83 4.34 -20.39 -21.27
N TYR A 84 5.02 -19.38 -20.73
CA TYR A 84 6.49 -19.29 -20.74
C TYR A 84 7.11 -18.88 -19.39
N GLY A 85 6.38 -18.15 -18.55
CA GLY A 85 6.89 -17.68 -17.25
C GLY A 85 7.08 -18.79 -16.21
N LEU A 86 6.18 -19.78 -16.20
CA LEU A 86 6.26 -20.97 -15.35
C LEU A 86 7.15 -22.04 -15.96
N LYS A 87 8.01 -22.65 -15.15
CA LYS A 87 8.96 -23.70 -15.56
C LYS A 87 8.46 -25.07 -15.11
N THR A 88 8.99 -26.13 -15.76
CA THR A 88 8.77 -27.50 -15.28
C THR A 88 9.23 -27.63 -13.83
N GLY A 89 8.39 -28.24 -13.00
CA GLY A 89 8.60 -28.36 -11.56
C GLY A 89 7.94 -27.25 -10.74
N ASP A 90 7.43 -26.17 -11.34
CA ASP A 90 6.65 -25.15 -10.62
C ASP A 90 5.25 -25.68 -10.24
N ILE A 91 4.66 -25.09 -9.21
CA ILE A 91 3.38 -25.52 -8.66
C ILE A 91 2.27 -24.53 -8.98
N VAL A 92 1.11 -25.06 -9.35
CA VAL A 92 -0.11 -24.31 -9.66
C VAL A 92 -1.24 -24.70 -8.74
N LEU A 93 -1.94 -23.69 -8.23
CA LEU A 93 -3.19 -23.84 -7.50
C LEU A 93 -4.35 -23.37 -8.38
N ALA A 94 -5.31 -24.24 -8.65
CA ALA A 94 -6.51 -23.89 -9.40
C ALA A 94 -7.75 -24.05 -8.51
N PRO A 95 -8.61 -23.02 -8.38
CA PRO A 95 -9.80 -23.15 -7.55
C PRO A 95 -10.78 -24.17 -8.14
N ASN A 96 -11.39 -24.96 -7.27
CA ASN A 96 -12.33 -26.01 -7.66
C ASN A 96 -13.80 -25.55 -7.73
N GLY A 97 -14.08 -24.29 -7.41
CA GLY A 97 -15.45 -23.74 -7.34
C GLY A 97 -16.22 -24.07 -6.04
N GLU A 98 -15.67 -24.91 -5.17
CA GLU A 98 -16.30 -25.40 -3.93
C GLU A 98 -15.56 -24.90 -2.67
N GLY A 99 -14.78 -23.83 -2.80
CA GLY A 99 -14.01 -23.27 -1.69
C GLY A 99 -12.70 -24.00 -1.40
N GLY A 100 -12.16 -24.75 -2.37
CA GLY A 100 -10.83 -25.36 -2.31
C GLY A 100 -9.98 -25.07 -3.56
N TYR A 101 -8.72 -25.47 -3.51
CA TYR A 101 -7.76 -25.33 -4.61
C TYR A 101 -7.12 -26.68 -4.92
N CYS A 102 -7.28 -27.16 -6.15
CA CYS A 102 -6.57 -28.32 -6.68
C CYS A 102 -5.11 -27.94 -6.96
N VAL A 103 -4.18 -28.84 -6.64
CA VAL A 103 -2.74 -28.61 -6.79
C VAL A 103 -2.18 -29.41 -7.96
N ALA A 104 -1.41 -28.77 -8.82
CA ALA A 104 -0.72 -29.39 -9.95
C ALA A 104 0.75 -28.98 -9.99
N GLU A 105 1.61 -29.88 -10.46
CA GLU A 105 2.99 -29.58 -10.86
C GLU A 105 3.07 -29.41 -12.38
N ILE A 106 3.77 -28.39 -12.86
CA ILE A 106 4.01 -28.19 -14.30
C ILE A 106 4.98 -29.27 -14.80
N THR A 107 4.57 -30.06 -15.78
CA THR A 107 5.38 -31.18 -16.32
C THR A 107 5.86 -30.95 -17.75
N GLY A 108 5.12 -30.17 -18.55
CA GLY A 108 5.44 -29.95 -19.96
C GLY A 108 5.59 -28.49 -20.35
N ASN A 109 6.09 -28.30 -21.57
CA ASN A 109 6.19 -26.99 -22.22
C ASN A 109 4.82 -26.54 -22.77
N TYR A 110 4.79 -25.32 -23.30
CA TYR A 110 3.65 -24.78 -24.03
C TYR A 110 3.20 -25.72 -25.17
N HIS A 111 1.89 -25.88 -25.31
CA HIS A 111 1.29 -26.42 -26.52
C HIS A 111 -0.01 -25.67 -26.86
N TYR A 112 -0.31 -25.62 -28.14
CA TYR A 112 -1.51 -25.00 -28.67
C TYR A 112 -2.58 -26.05 -28.99
N ALA A 113 -3.79 -25.83 -28.50
CA ALA A 113 -4.97 -26.65 -28.74
C ALA A 113 -6.01 -25.84 -29.52
N PRO A 114 -5.95 -25.85 -30.87
CA PRO A 114 -6.83 -25.02 -31.69
C PRO A 114 -8.30 -25.39 -31.48
N ASN A 115 -9.18 -24.38 -31.55
CA ASN A 115 -10.64 -24.52 -31.40
C ASN A 115 -11.15 -25.07 -30.05
N GLN A 116 -10.27 -25.35 -29.10
CA GLN A 116 -10.63 -25.81 -27.76
C GLN A 116 -10.79 -24.62 -26.79
N ALA A 117 -11.47 -24.86 -25.66
CA ALA A 117 -11.41 -23.93 -24.54
C ALA A 117 -10.01 -23.94 -23.93
N LEU A 118 -9.55 -22.78 -23.44
CA LEU A 118 -8.19 -22.59 -22.93
C LEU A 118 -7.16 -23.10 -23.95
N SER A 119 -7.11 -22.51 -25.15
CA SER A 119 -6.33 -23.03 -26.28
C SER A 119 -4.82 -22.97 -26.06
N HIS A 120 -4.34 -22.13 -25.13
CA HIS A 120 -2.94 -22.05 -24.76
C HIS A 120 -2.70 -22.84 -23.48
N ARG A 121 -1.98 -23.96 -23.58
CA ARG A 121 -1.95 -24.97 -22.53
C ARG A 121 -0.53 -25.31 -22.08
N ARG A 122 -0.44 -25.78 -20.83
CA ARG A 122 0.71 -26.49 -20.26
C ARG A 122 0.25 -27.82 -19.72
N GLN A 123 1.04 -28.86 -19.97
CA GLN A 123 0.84 -30.16 -19.33
C GLN A 123 1.23 -30.07 -17.85
N VAL A 124 0.40 -30.67 -17.01
CA VAL A 124 0.59 -30.72 -15.56
C VAL A 124 0.37 -32.12 -15.03
N GLN A 125 0.86 -32.39 -13.84
CA GLN A 125 0.46 -33.54 -13.06
C GLN A 125 -0.34 -33.04 -11.85
N TRP A 126 -1.62 -33.37 -11.80
CA TRP A 126 -2.45 -33.09 -10.63
C TRP A 126 -2.02 -34.01 -9.48
N LEU A 127 -1.75 -33.42 -8.31
CA LEU A 127 -1.19 -34.16 -7.17
C LEU A 127 -2.26 -34.88 -6.34
N ASN A 128 -3.52 -34.90 -6.80
CA ASN A 128 -4.68 -35.41 -6.06
C ASN A 128 -4.80 -34.78 -4.66
N ILE A 129 -4.43 -33.51 -4.55
CA ILE A 129 -4.50 -32.70 -3.33
C ILE A 129 -5.45 -31.54 -3.60
N THR A 130 -6.40 -31.36 -2.69
CA THR A 130 -7.27 -30.18 -2.64
C THR A 130 -7.00 -29.47 -1.32
N ILE A 131 -6.49 -28.25 -1.40
CA ILE A 131 -6.27 -27.39 -0.23
C ILE A 131 -7.57 -26.65 0.07
N PRO A 132 -8.25 -26.90 1.20
CA PRO A 132 -9.42 -26.12 1.58
C PRO A 132 -9.02 -24.67 1.78
N ARG A 133 -9.77 -23.72 1.21
CA ARG A 133 -9.44 -22.29 1.36
C ARG A 133 -9.36 -21.87 2.83
N GLN A 134 -10.20 -22.46 3.67
CA GLN A 134 -10.25 -22.22 5.11
C GLN A 134 -9.00 -22.71 5.87
N SER A 135 -8.19 -23.62 5.31
CA SER A 135 -6.93 -24.05 5.92
C SER A 135 -5.76 -23.13 5.60
N MET A 136 -5.92 -22.21 4.64
CA MET A 136 -4.92 -21.19 4.31
C MET A 136 -4.95 -20.04 5.31
N SER A 137 -3.81 -19.41 5.53
CA SER A 137 -3.64 -18.15 6.24
C SER A 137 -4.46 -17.04 5.59
N LYS A 138 -4.80 -15.98 6.35
CA LYS A 138 -5.63 -14.90 5.81
C LYS A 138 -4.95 -14.16 4.65
N SER A 139 -3.63 -13.99 4.72
CA SER A 139 -2.81 -13.36 3.67
C SER A 139 -2.77 -14.21 2.40
N LEU A 140 -2.57 -15.53 2.52
CA LEU A 140 -2.65 -16.45 1.39
C LEU A 140 -4.07 -16.46 0.80
N GLN A 141 -5.11 -16.55 1.63
CA GLN A 141 -6.52 -16.45 1.24
C GLN A 141 -6.85 -15.18 0.44
N ASN A 142 -6.29 -14.03 0.85
CA ASN A 142 -6.50 -12.76 0.15
C ASN A 142 -5.78 -12.77 -1.21
N SER A 143 -4.58 -13.35 -1.27
CA SER A 143 -3.78 -13.43 -2.49
C SER A 143 -4.40 -14.40 -3.52
N THR A 144 -4.79 -15.59 -3.08
CA THR A 144 -5.44 -16.62 -3.92
C THR A 144 -6.87 -16.26 -4.30
N GLY A 145 -7.50 -15.31 -3.60
CA GLY A 145 -8.82 -14.76 -3.89
C GLY A 145 -8.81 -13.54 -4.84
N SER A 146 -7.65 -13.10 -5.32
CA SER A 146 -7.57 -11.95 -6.23
C SER A 146 -8.27 -12.22 -7.57
N ILE A 147 -8.83 -11.19 -8.21
CA ILE A 147 -9.71 -11.34 -9.40
C ILE A 147 -8.95 -11.81 -10.65
N GLY A 148 -7.66 -11.49 -10.77
CA GLY A 148 -6.85 -11.79 -11.97
C GLY A 148 -6.70 -13.28 -12.28
N THR A 149 -6.37 -13.60 -13.53
CA THR A 149 -6.19 -15.01 -13.96
C THR A 149 -5.00 -15.66 -13.31
N CYS A 150 -3.87 -14.96 -13.19
CA CYS A 150 -2.71 -15.45 -12.46
C CYS A 150 -2.45 -14.59 -11.23
N CYS A 151 -1.96 -15.21 -10.15
CA CYS A 151 -1.40 -14.50 -9.01
C CYS A 151 -0.17 -15.27 -8.51
N ASN A 152 0.98 -14.60 -8.51
CA ASN A 152 2.20 -15.15 -7.93
C ASN A 152 2.04 -15.21 -6.41
N ILE A 153 2.11 -16.42 -5.87
CA ILE A 153 1.96 -16.73 -4.45
C ILE A 153 3.23 -17.41 -3.90
N THR A 154 4.35 -17.30 -4.62
CA THR A 154 5.66 -17.89 -4.24
C THR A 154 6.13 -17.42 -2.87
N LYS A 155 5.75 -16.19 -2.44
CA LYS A 155 6.04 -15.69 -1.10
C LYS A 155 5.44 -16.52 0.04
N TYR A 156 4.50 -17.41 -0.26
CA TYR A 156 3.88 -18.34 0.69
C TYR A 156 4.36 -19.79 0.50
N ALA A 157 5.52 -20.00 -0.15
CA ALA A 157 6.04 -21.34 -0.48
C ALA A 157 6.07 -22.27 0.75
N GLU A 158 6.57 -21.80 1.90
CA GLU A 158 6.63 -22.62 3.13
C GLU A 158 5.24 -23.10 3.59
N GLU A 159 4.25 -22.22 3.58
CA GLU A 159 2.86 -22.56 3.94
C GLU A 159 2.27 -23.55 2.92
N LEU A 160 2.49 -23.31 1.63
CA LEU A 160 1.99 -24.16 0.56
C LEU A 160 2.62 -25.55 0.61
N GLU A 161 3.92 -25.65 0.84
CA GLU A 161 4.63 -26.94 0.97
C GLU A 161 4.09 -27.76 2.15
N GLN A 162 3.78 -27.11 3.27
CA GLN A 162 3.14 -27.78 4.41
C GLN A 162 1.72 -28.26 4.07
N LEU A 163 0.91 -27.41 3.43
CA LEU A 163 -0.45 -27.76 3.02
C LEU A 163 -0.49 -28.88 1.97
N ILE A 164 0.53 -28.96 1.10
CA ILE A 164 0.67 -29.98 0.07
C ILE A 164 1.17 -31.31 0.67
N SER A 165 2.10 -31.27 1.62
CA SER A 165 2.75 -32.48 2.14
C SER A 165 1.86 -33.33 3.06
N ASN A 166 0.70 -32.84 3.50
CA ASN A 166 -0.20 -33.51 4.46
C ASN A 166 0.49 -33.93 5.79
N GLU A 167 1.70 -33.43 6.07
CA GLU A 167 2.44 -33.71 7.30
C GLU A 167 1.89 -32.85 8.44
N LYS A 168 0.92 -33.43 9.16
CA LYS A 168 0.13 -32.82 10.25
C LYS A 168 -0.75 -31.67 9.75
N PRO A 169 -1.95 -31.47 10.32
CA PRO A 169 -2.66 -30.22 10.12
C PRO A 169 -1.69 -29.10 10.52
N PHE A 170 -1.54 -28.10 9.66
CA PHE A 170 -1.07 -26.80 10.12
C PHE A 170 -1.93 -26.47 11.34
N ILE A 171 -1.33 -26.58 12.52
CA ILE A 171 -1.86 -25.92 13.70
C ILE A 171 -1.65 -24.47 13.30
N ALA A 172 -2.68 -23.89 12.68
CA ALA A 172 -2.77 -22.46 12.50
C ALA A 172 -2.23 -21.86 13.78
N PRO A 173 -1.27 -20.91 13.73
CA PRO A 173 -0.74 -20.31 14.94
C PRO A 173 -1.97 -20.00 15.77
N VAL A 174 -2.09 -20.72 16.90
CA VAL A 174 -3.29 -20.82 17.74
C VAL A 174 -4.01 -19.52 17.57
N VAL A 175 -5.21 -19.51 16.96
CA VAL A 175 -5.99 -18.30 16.64
C VAL A 175 -5.54 -17.25 17.62
N GLN A 176 -4.58 -16.40 17.21
CA GLN A 176 -4.07 -15.40 18.14
C GLN A 176 -5.31 -14.57 18.30
N ALA A 177 -5.95 -14.73 19.47
CA ALA A 177 -7.27 -14.21 19.79
C ALA A 177 -7.33 -12.83 19.16
N LYS A 178 -8.07 -12.67 18.03
CA LYS A 178 -7.87 -11.59 17.02
C LYS A 178 -6.70 -10.71 17.43
N LYS A 179 -5.44 -10.92 17.01
CA LYS A 179 -4.40 -9.91 17.29
C LYS A 179 -5.02 -8.60 16.83
N GLU A 180 -5.41 -7.75 17.78
CA GLU A 180 -6.31 -6.64 17.44
C GLU A 180 -5.49 -5.83 16.46
N MET A 181 -5.94 -5.78 15.21
CA MET A 181 -5.17 -5.09 14.19
C MET A 181 -5.21 -3.64 14.62
N TYR A 182 -4.05 -3.10 15.02
CA TYR A 182 -3.96 -1.77 15.60
C TYR A 182 -4.69 -0.76 14.71
N LYS A 183 -5.32 0.23 15.36
CA LYS A 183 -6.07 1.26 14.63
C LYS A 183 -5.07 2.25 14.04
N GLU A 184 -5.37 2.81 12.86
CA GLU A 184 -4.58 3.91 12.28
C GLU A 184 -4.40 5.05 13.29
N ARG A 185 -5.45 5.35 14.06
CA ARG A 185 -5.42 6.33 15.15
C ARG A 185 -4.30 6.09 16.16
N SER A 186 -3.93 4.85 16.44
CA SER A 186 -2.86 4.54 17.39
C SER A 186 -1.47 4.95 16.87
N LEU A 187 -1.30 5.14 15.56
CA LEU A 187 -0.06 5.65 14.97
C LEU A 187 0.16 7.14 15.23
N HIS A 188 -0.89 7.90 15.52
CA HIS A 188 -0.82 9.35 15.68
C HIS A 188 0.13 9.77 16.80
N ARG A 189 0.14 9.02 17.91
CA ARG A 189 1.02 9.31 19.04
C ARG A 189 2.49 9.00 18.72
N LEU A 190 2.75 7.94 17.95
CA LEU A 190 4.10 7.61 17.46
C LEU A 190 4.61 8.71 16.52
N LEU A 191 3.78 9.15 15.56
CA LEU A 191 4.13 10.25 14.68
C LEU A 191 4.34 11.55 15.47
N SER A 192 3.48 11.86 16.43
CA SER A 192 3.65 13.05 17.29
C SER A 192 4.98 13.01 18.05
N ASN A 193 5.41 11.84 18.53
CA ASN A 193 6.70 11.69 19.18
C ASN A 193 7.88 11.96 18.23
N TYR A 194 7.82 11.43 17.02
CA TYR A 194 8.81 11.71 15.98
C TYR A 194 8.85 13.21 15.63
N LEU A 195 7.69 13.83 15.41
CA LEU A 195 7.57 15.24 15.05
C LEU A 195 8.07 16.18 16.16
N LEU A 196 7.81 15.85 17.43
CA LEU A 196 8.36 16.61 18.56
C LEU A 196 9.89 16.58 18.59
N SER A 197 10.53 15.47 18.21
CA SER A 197 12.00 15.40 18.08
C SER A 197 12.56 16.30 16.96
N LYS A 198 11.69 16.73 16.04
CA LYS A 198 11.97 17.69 14.96
C LYS A 198 11.50 19.11 15.28
N SER A 199 11.08 19.39 16.52
CA SER A 199 10.50 20.68 16.92
C SER A 199 9.20 21.04 16.18
N ILE A 200 8.44 20.05 15.71
CA ILE A 200 7.15 20.22 15.05
C ILE A 200 6.03 19.91 16.06
N TYR A 201 5.19 20.90 16.35
CA TYR A 201 4.02 20.71 17.21
C TYR A 201 2.84 20.18 16.41
N SER A 202 2.42 18.95 16.69
CA SER A 202 1.37 18.26 15.94
C SER A 202 0.05 18.12 16.68
N LYS A 203 -1.06 18.09 15.94
CA LYS A 203 -2.41 17.86 16.48
C LYS A 203 -3.21 16.92 15.59
N THR A 204 -3.80 15.89 16.18
CA THR A 204 -4.80 15.03 15.53
C THR A 204 -6.08 15.80 15.28
N ILE A 205 -6.58 15.72 14.06
CA ILE A 205 -7.86 16.30 13.64
C ILE A 205 -8.88 15.18 13.56
N PHE A 206 -9.90 15.27 14.40
CA PHE A 206 -10.99 14.29 14.47
C PHE A 206 -12.07 14.69 13.47
N HIS A 207 -12.25 13.91 12.41
CA HIS A 207 -13.29 14.15 11.40
C HIS A 207 -14.70 14.05 12.01
N GLU A 208 -14.86 13.25 13.07
CA GLU A 208 -16.12 13.06 13.79
C GLU A 208 -16.58 14.33 14.52
N ASN A 209 -15.67 15.26 14.81
CA ASN A 209 -15.98 16.55 15.42
C ASN A 209 -16.43 17.60 14.40
N SER A 210 -16.62 17.21 13.13
CA SER A 210 -17.06 18.14 12.09
C SER A 210 -18.58 18.27 11.99
N SER A 211 -19.05 19.51 11.84
CA SER A 211 -20.46 19.91 11.96
C SER A 211 -21.39 19.41 10.84
N LYS A 212 -20.87 18.66 9.84
CA LYS A 212 -21.62 18.16 8.68
C LYS A 212 -21.22 16.73 8.24
N SER A 213 -21.01 15.84 9.19
CA SER A 213 -20.54 14.46 8.98
C SER A 213 -21.45 13.52 8.16
N ALA A 214 -22.62 13.99 7.69
CA ALA A 214 -23.60 13.18 6.97
C ALA A 214 -23.53 13.27 5.43
N ASP A 215 -22.73 14.18 4.87
CA ASP A 215 -22.71 14.46 3.43
C ASP A 215 -21.59 13.67 2.73
N GLN A 216 -21.93 12.74 1.83
CA GLN A 216 -20.96 11.89 1.09
C GLN A 216 -19.93 12.70 0.28
N ALA A 217 -20.22 13.98 -0.01
CA ALA A 217 -19.34 14.92 -0.69
C ALA A 217 -18.12 15.37 0.16
N GLN A 218 -18.03 14.99 1.44
CA GLN A 218 -16.93 15.38 2.35
C GLN A 218 -15.86 14.31 2.59
N LYS A 219 -15.85 13.23 1.79
CA LYS A 219 -14.94 12.09 2.01
C LYS A 219 -13.43 12.46 1.94
N TRP A 220 -13.08 13.62 1.39
CA TRP A 220 -11.70 14.07 1.09
C TRP A 220 -11.46 15.53 1.53
N VAL A 221 -11.79 15.86 2.78
CA VAL A 221 -11.73 17.26 3.26
C VAL A 221 -10.93 17.42 4.55
N HIS A 222 -10.40 16.35 5.15
CA HIS A 222 -9.75 16.42 6.45
C HIS A 222 -8.41 15.70 6.44
N PRO A 223 -7.30 16.38 6.81
CA PRO A 223 -6.09 15.66 7.17
C PRO A 223 -6.27 14.93 8.50
N ASP A 224 -5.53 13.84 8.70
CA ASP A 224 -5.56 13.08 9.95
C ASP A 224 -4.84 13.83 11.08
N MET A 225 -3.72 14.46 10.75
CA MET A 225 -2.96 15.31 11.65
C MET A 225 -2.45 16.55 10.96
N VAL A 226 -2.29 17.62 11.73
CA VAL A 226 -1.67 18.87 11.30
C VAL A 226 -0.46 19.18 12.17
N GLY A 227 0.51 19.88 11.62
CA GLY A 227 1.72 20.28 12.33
C GLY A 227 2.08 21.73 12.08
N VAL A 228 2.81 22.32 13.03
CA VAL A 228 3.41 23.64 12.89
C VAL A 228 4.85 23.61 13.38
N GLU A 229 5.73 24.16 12.56
CA GLU A 229 7.13 24.40 12.88
C GLU A 229 7.39 25.91 12.86
N TYR A 230 8.22 26.37 13.80
CA TYR A 230 8.70 27.74 13.84
C TYR A 230 10.21 27.72 13.63
N ASN A 231 10.72 28.56 12.75
CA ASN A 231 12.16 28.65 12.55
C ASN A 231 12.85 29.23 13.79
N GLU A 232 13.61 28.37 14.49
CA GLU A 232 14.28 28.73 15.75
C GLU A 232 15.71 29.21 15.48
N PHE A 233 15.89 30.53 15.42
CA PHE A 233 17.21 31.14 15.54
C PHE A 233 17.53 31.41 17.01
N GLN A 234 18.75 31.09 17.45
CA GLN A 234 19.17 31.31 18.84
C GLN A 234 19.08 32.81 19.21
N GLU A 235 19.50 33.69 18.29
CA GLU A 235 19.50 35.13 18.51
C GLU A 235 18.09 35.75 18.39
N ALA A 236 17.69 36.49 19.43
CA ALA A 236 16.39 37.16 19.49
C ALA A 236 16.24 38.25 18.40
N ALA A 237 17.33 38.94 18.06
CA ALA A 237 17.35 39.95 17.00
C ALA A 237 17.06 39.32 15.63
N THR A 238 17.67 38.17 15.31
CA THR A 238 17.45 37.44 14.04
C THR A 238 16.01 36.94 13.93
N ARG A 239 15.46 36.38 15.01
CA ARG A 239 14.04 35.97 15.05
C ARG A 239 13.11 37.16 14.80
N SER A 240 13.39 38.30 15.44
CA SER A 240 12.60 39.52 15.28
C SER A 240 12.66 40.06 13.85
N LEU A 241 13.85 40.07 13.24
CA LEU A 241 14.04 40.47 11.85
C LEU A 241 13.31 39.52 10.88
N LEU A 242 13.50 38.19 11.03
CA LEU A 242 12.83 37.20 10.18
C LEU A 242 11.31 37.32 10.28
N LYS A 243 10.78 37.48 11.50
CA LYS A 243 9.35 37.66 11.72
C LYS A 243 8.82 38.94 11.07
N ALA A 244 9.59 40.03 11.09
CA ALA A 244 9.18 41.32 10.54
C ALA A 244 9.34 41.42 9.01
N ALA A 245 10.38 40.80 8.44
CA ALA A 245 10.72 40.91 7.03
C ALA A 245 10.21 39.73 6.17
N GLU A 246 10.19 38.52 6.74
CA GLU A 246 9.97 37.25 6.03
C GLU A 246 9.05 36.32 6.83
N THR A 247 7.89 36.82 7.29
CA THR A 247 6.97 36.05 8.15
C THR A 247 6.57 34.70 7.54
N LYS A 248 6.52 34.59 6.20
CA LYS A 248 6.25 33.34 5.47
C LYS A 248 7.34 32.28 5.63
N GLU A 249 8.58 32.69 5.90
CA GLU A 249 9.70 31.80 6.22
C GLU A 249 9.77 31.49 7.71
N TYR A 250 9.08 32.25 8.57
CA TYR A 250 9.11 32.03 10.02
C TYR A 250 8.30 30.81 10.47
N ILE A 251 7.26 30.45 9.71
CA ILE A 251 6.32 29.37 10.05
C ILE A 251 6.14 28.42 8.88
N ALA A 252 6.12 27.12 9.15
CA ALA A 252 5.70 26.10 8.22
C ALA A 252 4.52 25.29 8.78
N LEU A 253 3.48 25.12 7.96
CA LEU A 253 2.33 24.28 8.28
C LEU A 253 2.43 22.94 7.55
N TYR A 254 2.13 21.88 8.29
CA TYR A 254 2.23 20.50 7.84
C TYR A 254 0.86 19.84 7.90
N SER A 255 0.64 18.90 6.97
CA SER A 255 -0.53 18.05 6.90
C SER A 255 -0.08 16.61 6.69
N TYR A 256 -0.65 15.69 7.47
CA TYR A 256 -0.29 14.27 7.46
C TYR A 256 -1.55 13.42 7.27
N GLU A 257 -1.45 12.46 6.36
CA GLU A 257 -2.41 11.37 6.18
C GLU A 257 -1.74 10.07 6.63
N LEU A 258 -2.33 9.36 7.58
CA LEU A 258 -1.73 8.16 8.16
C LEU A 258 -2.40 6.89 7.62
N LYS A 259 -1.58 5.89 7.32
CA LYS A 259 -2.01 4.54 6.92
C LYS A 259 -1.23 3.51 7.70
N ARG A 260 -1.79 2.32 7.88
CA ARG A 260 -1.04 1.20 8.48
C ARG A 260 -0.03 0.64 7.50
N THR A 261 -0.50 0.28 6.32
CA THR A 261 0.25 -0.52 5.37
C THR A 261 0.03 0.01 3.96
N ILE A 262 1.08 0.02 3.14
CA ILE A 262 1.01 0.24 1.69
C ILE A 262 1.62 -0.98 1.01
N GLU A 263 0.78 -1.92 0.57
CA GLU A 263 1.23 -3.22 0.08
C GLU A 263 1.34 -3.30 -1.44
N ASN A 264 0.52 -2.53 -2.16
CA ASN A 264 0.39 -2.60 -3.61
C ASN A 264 0.13 -1.23 -4.26
N ASP A 265 0.29 -1.18 -5.58
CA ASP A 265 0.14 0.03 -6.41
C ASP A 265 -1.25 0.69 -6.29
N HIS A 266 -2.32 -0.10 -6.12
CA HIS A 266 -3.67 0.45 -5.94
C HIS A 266 -3.80 1.22 -4.63
N GLN A 267 -3.40 0.59 -3.51
CA GLN A 267 -3.38 1.25 -2.19
C GLN A 267 -2.49 2.49 -2.21
N LEU A 268 -1.29 2.38 -2.80
CA LEU A 268 -0.39 3.52 -2.93
C LEU A 268 -1.08 4.69 -3.61
N LYS A 269 -1.66 4.49 -4.80
CA LYS A 269 -2.32 5.56 -5.54
C LYS A 269 -3.50 6.13 -4.78
N GLU A 270 -4.36 5.28 -4.23
CA GLU A 270 -5.51 5.71 -3.43
C GLU A 270 -5.08 6.61 -2.27
N TYR A 271 -4.13 6.15 -1.45
CA TYR A 271 -3.70 6.87 -0.25
C TYR A 271 -2.86 8.11 -0.59
N PHE A 272 -2.06 8.04 -1.65
CA PHE A 272 -1.27 9.18 -2.12
C PHE A 272 -2.17 10.31 -2.62
N PHE A 273 -3.19 10.00 -3.42
CA PHE A 273 -4.13 11.03 -3.89
C PHE A 273 -5.05 11.54 -2.79
N GLN A 274 -5.38 10.71 -1.80
CA GLN A 274 -6.05 11.17 -0.59
C GLN A 274 -5.19 12.18 0.17
N ALA A 275 -3.92 11.86 0.44
CA ALA A 275 -2.97 12.76 1.09
C ALA A 275 -2.78 14.06 0.29
N LEU A 276 -2.69 13.98 -1.03
CA LEU A 276 -2.59 15.13 -1.93
C LEU A 276 -3.79 16.07 -1.78
N SER A 277 -5.01 15.52 -1.83
CA SER A 277 -6.23 16.30 -1.70
C SER A 277 -6.35 16.95 -0.33
N ASN A 278 -6.15 16.16 0.74
CA ASN A 278 -6.31 16.60 2.14
C ASN A 278 -5.22 17.58 2.60
N SER A 279 -4.07 17.61 1.92
CA SER A 279 -2.91 18.42 2.30
C SER A 279 -2.62 19.61 1.39
N SER A 280 -3.44 19.80 0.35
CA SER A 280 -3.25 20.85 -0.67
C SER A 280 -3.18 22.28 -0.11
N TRP A 281 -3.64 22.50 1.12
CA TRP A 281 -3.64 23.78 1.81
C TRP A 281 -2.36 24.11 2.58
N ALA A 282 -1.54 23.10 2.90
CA ALA A 282 -0.40 23.21 3.80
C ALA A 282 0.90 23.46 3.04
N ASN A 283 1.95 23.94 3.75
CA ASN A 283 3.27 24.06 3.14
C ASN A 283 3.84 22.70 2.79
N TYR A 284 3.65 21.69 3.64
CA TYR A 284 4.12 20.33 3.40
C TYR A 284 3.01 19.31 3.64
N GLY A 285 2.78 18.45 2.66
CA GLY A 285 1.87 17.32 2.76
C GLY A 285 2.62 16.00 2.78
N TYR A 286 2.27 15.11 3.71
CA TYR A 286 2.92 13.82 3.88
C TYR A 286 1.89 12.68 3.90
N LEU A 287 2.21 11.60 3.17
CA LEU A 287 1.62 10.28 3.41
C LEU A 287 2.55 9.52 4.36
N VAL A 288 2.02 9.12 5.50
CA VAL A 288 2.76 8.40 6.53
C VAL A 288 2.23 6.98 6.60
N ALA A 289 3.10 5.99 6.56
CA ALA A 289 2.71 4.59 6.72
C ALA A 289 3.65 3.83 7.64
N PHE A 290 3.10 2.89 8.42
CA PHE A 290 3.90 2.06 9.32
C PHE A 290 4.67 0.99 8.55
N GLU A 291 4.01 0.30 7.61
CA GLU A 291 4.63 -0.67 6.71
C GLU A 291 4.47 -0.21 5.25
N ILE A 292 5.56 -0.25 4.49
CA ILE A 292 5.57 0.11 3.07
C ILE A 292 6.29 -1.01 2.32
N ASN A 293 5.66 -1.55 1.29
CA ASN A 293 6.29 -2.52 0.41
C ASN A 293 7.42 -1.87 -0.39
N GLU A 294 8.64 -2.41 -0.26
CA GLU A 294 9.85 -1.93 -0.93
C GLU A 294 9.77 -2.03 -2.47
N ASP A 295 8.95 -2.93 -3.00
CA ASP A 295 8.73 -3.05 -4.46
C ASP A 295 8.05 -1.80 -5.05
N LEU A 296 7.46 -0.95 -4.21
CA LEU A 296 6.75 0.26 -4.64
C LEU A 296 7.66 1.50 -4.72
N MET A 297 8.93 1.40 -4.33
CA MET A 297 9.80 2.58 -4.17
C MET A 297 9.96 3.41 -5.45
N GLU A 298 10.05 2.77 -6.61
CA GLU A 298 10.12 3.50 -7.90
C GLU A 298 8.83 4.26 -8.21
N GLU A 299 7.67 3.65 -7.94
CA GLU A 299 6.37 4.27 -8.15
C GLU A 299 6.14 5.42 -7.16
N ILE A 300 6.52 5.23 -5.90
CA ILE A 300 6.48 6.25 -4.86
C ILE A 300 7.36 7.45 -5.27
N ALA A 301 8.59 7.19 -5.72
CA ALA A 301 9.50 8.24 -6.19
C ALA A 301 8.91 9.02 -7.38
N ARG A 302 8.24 8.32 -8.31
CA ARG A 302 7.56 8.94 -9.45
C ARG A 302 6.42 9.85 -9.00
N LEU A 303 5.57 9.39 -8.09
CA LEU A 303 4.44 10.17 -7.54
C LEU A 303 4.94 11.38 -6.75
N ASN A 304 5.94 11.20 -5.89
CA ASN A 304 6.57 12.30 -5.15
C ASN A 304 7.13 13.36 -6.11
N ARG A 305 7.89 12.98 -7.15
CA ARG A 305 8.43 13.92 -8.14
C ARG A 305 7.32 14.68 -8.90
N ALA A 306 6.23 14.00 -9.23
CA ALA A 306 5.14 14.58 -9.99
C ALA A 306 4.28 15.55 -9.16
N PHE A 307 3.95 15.18 -7.92
CA PHE A 307 2.92 15.86 -7.12
C PHE A 307 3.44 16.51 -5.84
N GLY A 308 4.59 16.09 -5.33
CA GLY A 308 5.29 16.73 -4.21
C GLY A 308 4.83 16.30 -2.82
N ILE A 309 4.02 15.25 -2.67
CA ILE A 309 3.70 14.67 -1.35
C ILE A 309 4.89 13.86 -0.84
N GLY A 310 5.35 14.18 0.36
CA GLY A 310 6.42 13.46 1.04
C GLY A 310 5.95 12.14 1.62
N ILE A 311 6.89 11.25 1.94
CA ILE A 311 6.63 9.90 2.41
C ILE A 311 7.43 9.63 3.66
N ILE A 312 6.76 9.28 4.75
CA ILE A 312 7.39 8.88 6.01
C ILE A 312 7.04 7.42 6.29
N GLN A 313 8.06 6.57 6.41
CA GLN A 313 7.94 5.25 6.99
C GLN A 313 8.08 5.36 8.50
N LEU A 314 6.96 5.20 9.19
CA LEU A 314 6.86 5.36 10.63
C LEU A 314 7.38 4.10 11.34
N SER A 315 8.12 4.31 12.42
CA SER A 315 8.54 3.25 13.35
C SER A 315 8.13 3.65 14.77
N PRO A 316 7.96 2.69 15.70
CA PRO A 316 7.75 3.02 17.11
C PRO A 316 8.90 3.85 17.69
N TYR A 317 10.11 3.62 17.17
CA TYR A 317 11.32 4.32 17.58
C TYR A 317 11.57 5.50 16.64
N ALA A 318 11.77 6.70 17.22
CA ALA A 318 11.90 7.94 16.45
C ALA A 318 13.16 7.97 15.57
N ASP A 319 14.24 7.32 16.01
CA ASP A 319 15.49 7.14 15.27
C ASP A 319 15.37 6.15 14.10
N ALA A 320 14.43 5.21 14.18
CA ALA A 320 14.13 4.27 13.12
C ALA A 320 13.03 4.76 12.15
N THR A 321 12.35 5.86 12.47
CA THR A 321 11.39 6.50 11.55
C THR A 321 12.15 7.19 10.42
N LYS A 322 11.78 6.90 9.18
CA LYS A 322 12.49 7.37 7.99
C LYS A 322 11.61 8.25 7.13
N GLU A 323 12.10 9.44 6.82
CA GLU A 323 11.59 10.22 5.70
C GLU A 323 12.18 9.64 4.41
N LEU A 324 11.39 8.81 3.72
CA LEU A 324 11.83 8.14 2.49
C LEU A 324 11.95 9.14 1.34
N PHE A 325 11.00 10.07 1.25
CA PHE A 325 10.97 11.11 0.23
C PHE A 325 10.49 12.43 0.84
N PRO A 326 11.19 13.56 0.62
CA PRO A 326 10.78 14.83 1.17
C PRO A 326 9.56 15.41 0.47
N ALA A 327 8.73 16.13 1.22
CA ALA A 327 7.62 16.89 0.64
C ALA A 327 8.12 18.16 -0.04
N ARG A 328 7.49 18.53 -1.17
CA ARG A 328 7.72 19.83 -1.81
C ARG A 328 6.98 20.90 -1.03
N ARG A 329 7.67 22.02 -0.75
CA ARG A 329 7.04 23.19 -0.14
C ARG A 329 6.04 23.83 -1.11
N ASN A 330 4.82 24.07 -0.64
CA ASN A 330 3.76 24.77 -1.36
C ASN A 330 3.38 26.09 -0.66
N GLU A 331 2.71 26.98 -1.39
CA GLU A 331 2.03 28.15 -0.78
C GLU A 331 0.76 27.70 -0.04
N LEU A 332 0.36 28.48 0.97
CA LEU A 332 -0.86 28.21 1.73
C LEU A 332 -2.12 28.55 0.92
N ASP A 333 -3.09 27.63 0.90
CA ASP A 333 -4.42 27.90 0.35
C ASP A 333 -5.41 28.35 1.45
N TYR A 334 -5.59 29.67 1.54
CA TYR A 334 -6.48 30.27 2.53
C TYR A 334 -7.96 29.92 2.34
N TYR A 335 -8.42 29.58 1.13
CA TYR A 335 -9.81 29.17 0.93
C TYR A 335 -10.08 27.81 1.60
N THR A 336 -9.16 26.87 1.45
CA THR A 336 -9.26 25.57 2.12
C THR A 336 -9.04 25.70 3.63
N ILE A 337 -8.11 26.54 4.08
CA ILE A 337 -7.91 26.83 5.51
C ILE A 337 -9.17 27.42 6.15
N ASP A 338 -9.80 28.43 5.53
CA ASP A 338 -11.03 29.05 6.02
C ASP A 338 -12.19 28.04 6.07
N LYS A 339 -12.34 27.22 5.02
CA LYS A 339 -13.31 26.12 5.00
C LYS A 339 -13.09 25.16 6.17
N LEU A 340 -11.86 24.67 6.37
CA LEU A 340 -11.49 23.78 7.47
C LEU A 340 -11.80 24.39 8.84
N CYS A 341 -11.50 25.68 9.04
CA CYS A 341 -11.81 26.39 10.28
C CYS A 341 -13.32 26.49 10.57
N ARG A 342 -14.16 26.54 9.54
CA ARG A 342 -15.63 26.59 9.70
C ARG A 342 -16.23 25.22 10.02
N ILE A 343 -15.61 24.15 9.55
CA ILE A 343 -16.17 22.80 9.66
C ILE A 343 -15.54 21.96 10.79
N ASN A 344 -14.38 22.33 11.32
CA ASN A 344 -13.70 21.56 12.37
C ASN A 344 -13.14 22.48 13.48
N SER A 345 -13.64 22.34 14.70
CA SER A 345 -13.24 23.18 15.84
C SER A 345 -11.80 22.93 16.29
N ASP A 346 -11.32 21.69 16.21
CA ASP A 346 -9.96 21.34 16.62
C ASP A 346 -8.94 21.98 15.68
N TYR A 347 -9.20 21.90 14.37
CA TYR A 347 -8.40 22.59 13.36
C TYR A 347 -8.42 24.11 13.55
N LYS A 348 -9.61 24.71 13.74
CA LYS A 348 -9.73 26.15 14.01
C LYS A 348 -8.92 26.57 15.22
N ASN A 349 -9.01 25.84 16.33
CA ASN A 349 -8.29 26.13 17.55
C ASN A 349 -6.77 25.95 17.39
N PHE A 350 -6.34 24.96 16.60
CA PHE A 350 -4.95 24.78 16.22
C PHE A 350 -4.40 26.02 15.48
N ILE A 351 -5.09 26.47 14.42
CA ILE A 351 -4.69 27.67 13.66
C ILE A 351 -4.67 28.92 14.56
N ILE A 352 -5.67 29.12 15.42
CA ILE A 352 -5.70 30.26 16.36
C ILE A 352 -4.49 30.24 17.29
N LYS A 353 -4.15 29.08 17.87
CA LYS A 353 -3.00 28.95 18.77
C LYS A 353 -1.68 29.12 18.03
N ALA A 354 -1.56 28.57 16.83
CA ALA A 354 -0.38 28.74 16.00
C ALA A 354 -0.13 30.21 15.66
N THR A 355 -1.18 30.94 15.28
CA THR A 355 -1.13 32.39 15.00
C THR A 355 -0.80 33.22 16.24
N LYS A 356 -1.27 32.81 17.43
CA LYS A 356 -0.91 33.49 18.69
C LYS A 356 0.60 33.46 18.95
N VAL A 357 1.29 32.36 18.62
CA VAL A 357 2.75 32.28 18.73
C VAL A 357 3.41 33.26 17.77
N ILE A 358 2.93 33.34 16.52
CA ILE A 358 3.45 34.31 15.54
C ILE A 358 3.28 35.73 16.07
N ASN A 359 2.16 36.07 16.69
CA ASN A 359 1.87 37.42 17.15
C ASN A 359 2.42 37.75 18.55
N ALA A 360 2.96 36.78 19.27
CA ALA A 360 3.48 36.98 20.62
C ALA A 360 4.66 37.97 20.63
N GLN A 361 4.72 38.80 21.67
CA GLN A 361 5.89 39.62 21.97
C GLN A 361 7.04 38.74 22.50
N THR A 362 8.27 39.21 22.35
CA THR A 362 9.48 38.46 22.71
C THR A 362 9.49 38.04 24.18
N GLU A 363 8.93 38.85 25.08
CA GLU A 363 8.91 38.56 26.52
C GLU A 363 7.97 37.40 26.90
N VAL A 364 6.94 37.13 26.09
CA VAL A 364 5.88 36.13 26.40
C VAL A 364 5.82 34.98 25.41
N ILE A 365 6.71 34.95 24.41
CA ILE A 365 6.67 33.97 23.32
C ILE A 365 6.78 32.53 23.83
N GLU A 366 7.61 32.28 24.84
CA GLU A 366 7.80 30.96 25.44
C GLU A 366 6.56 30.49 26.19
N ASP A 367 5.87 31.38 26.91
CA ASP A 367 4.60 31.06 27.58
C ASP A 367 3.49 30.73 26.56
N VAL A 368 3.43 31.50 25.47
CA VAL A 368 2.46 31.27 24.39
C VAL A 368 2.77 29.96 23.65
N LYS A 369 4.04 29.67 23.36
CA LYS A 369 4.49 28.38 22.81
C LYS A 369 4.14 27.22 23.76
N GLY A 370 4.37 27.37 25.05
CA GLY A 370 3.96 26.38 26.06
C GLY A 370 2.44 26.13 26.06
N GLY A 371 1.64 27.17 25.82
CA GLY A 371 0.19 27.06 25.65
C GLY A 371 -0.28 26.35 24.36
N LEU A 372 0.54 26.41 23.29
CA LEU A 372 0.35 25.61 22.07
C LEU A 372 0.77 24.16 22.32
N GLN A 373 1.94 23.93 22.89
CA GLN A 373 2.46 22.60 23.19
C GLN A 373 1.51 21.78 24.09
N LYS A 374 0.91 22.42 25.10
CA LYS A 374 -0.11 21.78 25.97
C LYS A 374 -1.39 21.37 25.23
N PHE A 375 -1.71 22.03 24.12
CA PHE A 375 -2.89 21.74 23.31
C PHE A 375 -2.62 20.64 22.27
N CYS A 376 -1.40 20.62 21.73
CA CYS A 376 -0.91 19.62 20.80
C CYS A 376 -0.85 18.22 21.42
N ASP A 377 -0.75 17.22 20.55
CA ASP A 377 -0.62 15.84 20.98
C ASP A 377 0.75 15.64 21.62
N LYS A 378 0.79 14.74 22.61
CA LYS A 378 1.99 14.49 23.41
C LYS A 378 2.75 13.29 22.88
N GLY A 379 4.08 13.39 22.89
CA GLY A 379 4.97 12.25 22.69
C GLY A 379 5.05 11.32 23.91
N PHE A 380 6.20 10.67 24.05
CA PHE A 380 6.52 9.77 25.15
C PHE A 380 7.65 10.36 26.00
N SER A 381 7.70 9.98 27.28
CA SER A 381 8.73 10.50 28.20
C SER A 381 10.03 9.71 28.09
N ASN A 382 9.92 8.41 27.76
CA ASN A 382 11.02 7.47 27.69
C ASN A 382 10.66 6.32 26.71
N GLN A 383 11.63 5.42 26.46
CA GLN A 383 11.44 4.28 25.56
C GLN A 383 10.51 3.19 26.13
N GLU A 384 10.45 3.02 27.44
CA GLU A 384 9.56 2.04 28.09
C GLU A 384 8.09 2.38 27.85
N ASP A 385 7.72 3.67 27.94
CA ASP A 385 6.38 4.18 27.63
C ASP A 385 5.97 3.86 26.18
N ILE A 386 6.93 3.91 25.24
CA ILE A 386 6.70 3.59 23.81
C ILE A 386 6.37 2.10 23.66
N ILE A 387 7.18 1.23 24.27
CA ILE A 387 7.00 -0.23 24.21
C ILE A 387 5.67 -0.61 24.86
N GLN A 388 5.37 -0.04 26.04
CA GLN A 388 4.08 -0.24 26.71
C GLN A 388 2.92 0.19 25.81
N TYR A 389 2.99 1.38 25.21
CA TYR A 389 1.94 1.86 24.32
C TYR A 389 1.76 0.98 23.07
N CYS A 390 2.84 0.50 22.47
CA CYS A 390 2.78 -0.40 21.32
C CYS A 390 2.14 -1.73 21.71
N ASN A 391 2.50 -2.30 22.85
CA ASN A 391 1.88 -3.52 23.38
C ASN A 391 0.39 -3.33 23.66
N GLU A 392 0.00 -2.24 24.34
CA GLU A 392 -1.41 -1.92 24.64
C GLU A 392 -2.25 -1.70 23.37
N ASN A 393 -1.65 -1.11 22.33
CA ASN A 393 -2.33 -0.82 21.07
C ASN A 393 -2.11 -1.90 20.00
N HIS A 394 -1.42 -2.99 20.32
CA HIS A 394 -1.09 -4.09 19.41
C HIS A 394 -0.30 -3.65 18.15
N ILE A 395 0.50 -2.59 18.27
CA ILE A 395 1.43 -2.12 17.23
C ILE A 395 2.69 -3.00 17.30
N PRO A 396 3.23 -3.50 16.18
CA PRO A 396 4.51 -4.20 16.16
C PRO A 396 5.64 -3.28 16.66
N CYS A 397 6.44 -3.69 17.64
CA CYS A 397 7.54 -2.90 18.19
C CYS A 397 8.77 -3.73 18.55
#